data_AF-A0A523V0W0-F1
#
_entry.id   AF-A0A523V0W0-F1
#
_cell.length_a   1.000
_cell.length_b   1.000
_cell.length_c   1.000
_cell.angle_alpha   90.00
_cell.angle_beta   90.00
_cell.angle_gamma   90.00
#
_symmetry.space_group_name_H-M   'P 1'
#
loop_
_entity.id
_entity.type
_entity.pdbx_description
1 polymer ?
#
loop_
_entity_poly.entity_id
_entity_poly.type
_entity_poly.pdbx_seq_one_letter_code
_entity_poly.pdbx_strand_id
1 'polypeptide(L)' 'MNLPGEVKFDSQGLVPVVVQDVRNLEILMMAWMSKDALKMTLSTG' A
#
# COMPACT_ATOMS: atom_id res chain seq x y z
N MET A 1 -1.18 -8.20 -14.42
CA MET A 1 -1.90 -7.15 -13.67
C MET A 1 -0.90 -6.05 -13.38
N ASN A 2 -1.03 -4.89 -14.02
CA ASN A 2 -0.11 -3.76 -13.83
C ASN A 2 -0.61 -2.94 -12.63
N LEU A 3 0.29 -2.62 -11.70
CA LEU A 3 -0.04 -1.78 -10.54
C LEU A 3 -0.42 -0.36 -11.01
N PRO A 4 -1.39 0.32 -10.37
CA PRO A 4 -1.80 1.67 -10.77
C PRO A 4 -0.67 2.67 -10.55
N GLY A 5 -0.05 3.12 -11.65
CA GLY A 5 1.23 3.83 -11.61
C GLY A 5 2.36 2.89 -11.16
N GLU A 6 3.56 3.08 -11.68
CA GLU A 6 4.70 2.27 -11.25
C GLU A 6 5.03 2.60 -9.78
N VAL A 7 4.44 1.85 -8.84
CA VAL A 7 4.78 1.91 -7.42
C VAL A 7 6.27 1.63 -7.30
N LYS A 8 7.02 2.64 -6.86
CA LYS A 8 8.46 2.55 -6.66
C LYS A 8 8.74 2.01 -5.27
N PHE A 9 9.34 0.84 -5.23
CA PHE A 9 9.87 0.25 -4.00
C PHE A 9 11.26 0.82 -3.74
N ASP A 10 11.60 0.93 -2.46
CA ASP A 10 12.95 1.31 -2.04
C ASP A 10 13.96 0.18 -2.28
N SER A 11 15.22 0.40 -1.89
CA SER A 11 16.30 -0.60 -2.02
C SER A 11 16.08 -1.87 -1.19
N GLN A 12 15.15 -1.86 -0.23
CA GLN A 12 14.77 -3.02 0.58
C GLN A 12 13.52 -3.72 0.03
N GLY A 13 12.96 -3.24 -1.09
CA GLY A 13 11.76 -3.81 -1.69
C GLY A 13 10.47 -3.43 -0.96
N LEU A 14 10.48 -2.32 -0.21
CA LEU A 14 9.35 -1.82 0.57
C LEU A 14 8.79 -0.51 0.01
N VAL A 15 7.51 -0.24 0.28
CA VAL A 15 6.85 1.04 0.00
C VAL A 15 6.12 1.52 1.27
N PRO A 16 6.19 2.82 1.61
CA PRO A 16 5.41 3.35 2.72
C PRO A 16 3.92 3.41 2.33
N VAL A 17 3.05 3.05 3.27
CA VAL A 17 1.60 3.02 3.07
C VAL A 17 0.91 3.69 4.25
N VAL A 18 -0.11 4.48 3.94
CA VAL A 18 -0.95 5.17 4.91
C VAL A 18 -2.37 4.64 4.77
N VAL A 19 -2.94 4.16 5.87
CA VAL A 19 -4.35 3.74 5.93
C VAL A 19 -5.16 4.90 6.48
N GLN A 20 -6.23 5.24 5.78
CA GLN A 20 -7.11 6.35 6.10
C GLN A 20 -8.56 5.86 6.11
N ASP A 21 -9.36 6.33 7.07
CA ASP A 21 -10.80 6.07 7.09
C ASP A 21 -11.48 6.83 5.93
N VAL A 22 -12.23 6.10 5.12
CA VAL A 22 -12.85 6.61 3.88
C VAL A 22 -13.98 7.63 4.13
N ARG A 23 -14.56 7.67 5.34
CA ARG A 23 -15.72 8.50 5.67
C ARG A 23 -15.32 9.88 6.16
N ASN A 24 -14.29 9.96 7.01
CA ASN A 24 -13.89 11.19 7.69
C ASN A 24 -12.46 11.64 7.37
N LEU A 25 -11.71 10.86 6.57
CA LEU A 25 -10.32 11.13 6.19
C LEU A 25 -9.33 11.09 7.37
N GLU A 26 -9.70 10.46 8.47
CA GLU A 26 -8.81 10.24 9.62
C GLU A 26 -7.69 9.29 9.24
N ILE A 27 -6.45 9.65 9.56
CA ILE A 27 -5.29 8.78 9.37
C ILE A 27 -5.27 7.75 10.49
N LEU A 28 -5.41 6.47 10.12
CA LEU A 28 -5.48 5.36 11.07
C LEU A 28 -4.10 4.82 11.42
N MET A 29 -3.23 4.66 10.41
CA MET A 29 -1.88 4.15 10.60
C MET A 29 -0.96 4.43 9.41
N MET A 30 0.34 4.31 9.67
CA MET A 30 1.39 4.25 8.67
C MET A 30 2.19 2.95 8.85
N ALA A 31 2.49 2.27 7.74
CA ALA A 31 3.23 1.03 7.71
C ALA A 31 4.07 0.90 6.44
N TRP A 32 4.82 -0.20 6.33
CA TRP A 32 5.56 -0.58 5.13
C TRP A 32 4.91 -1.81 4.50
N MET A 33 4.86 -1.85 3.17
CA MET A 33 4.37 -3.00 2.41
C MET A 33 5.42 -3.50 1.43
N SER A 34 5.56 -4.83 1.35
CA SER A 34 6.29 -5.47 0.25
C SER A 34 5.41 -5.55 -1.00
N LYS A 35 6.02 -5.89 -2.14
CA LYS A 35 5.29 -6.11 -3.39
C LYS A 35 4.20 -7.19 -3.28
N ASP A 36 4.44 -8.24 -2.50
CA ASP A 36 3.47 -9.33 -2.33
C ASP A 36 2.35 -8.96 -1.36
N ALA A 37 2.65 -8.20 -0.30
CA ALA A 37 1.61 -7.62 0.56
C ALA A 37 0.67 -6.71 -0.26
N LEU A 38 1.23 -5.87 -1.13
CA LEU A 38 0.43 -4.98 -1.99
C LEU A 38 -0.46 -5.79 -2.96
N LYS A 39 0.06 -6.84 -3.59
CA LYS A 39 -0.75 -7.72 -4.44
C LYS A 39 -1.87 -8.41 -3.65
N MET A 40 -1.57 -8.88 -2.44
CA MET A 40 -2.56 -9.54 -1.59
C MET A 40 -3.73 -8.60 -1.29
N THR A 41 -3.45 -7.39 -0.80
CA THR A 41 -4.48 -6.37 -0.53
C THR A 41 -5.34 -6.07 -1.77
N LEU A 42 -4.74 -5.97 -2.96
CA LEU A 42 -5.50 -5.76 -4.20
C LEU A 42 -6.38 -6.95 -4.57
N SER A 43 -5.99 -8.16 -4.18
CA SER A 43 -6.73 -9.38 -4.48
C SER A 43 -7.81 -9.75 -3.46
N THR A 44 -7.64 -9.34 -2.21
CA THR A 44 -8.54 -9.73 -1.11
C THR A 44 -9.51 -8.64 -0.68
N GLY A 45 -9.19 -7.37 -0.96
CA GLY A 45 -9.77 -6.24 -0.22
C GLY A 45 -9.25 -6.18 1.20
#